data_AF-A0A7S2C3R0-F1
#
_entry.id   AF-A0A7S2C3R0-F1
#
_cell.length_a   1.000
_cell.length_b   1.000
_cell.length_c   1.000
_cell.angle_alpha   90.00
_cell.angle_beta   90.00
_cell.angle_gamma   90.00
#
_symmetry.space_group_name_H-M   'P 1'
#
loop_
_entity.id
_entity.type
_entity.pdbx_description
1 polymer ?
#
loop_
_entity_poly.entity_id
_entity_poly.type
_entity_poly.pdbx_seq_one_letter_code
_entity_poly.pdbx_strand_id
1 'polypeptide(L)'
;WIQKDTHMYANIPLERGISAKQLRVDLSSRALRVAVDGNAQPLVEGVLANRVNTDGSFWIVEEDDDRGGGAKMVTLELQKAGALEKWGSLLENEGDPLQASVTSAVFFDLAVNGSIVGRVTIGLFGQVAPRTVENFRCLCTGEKKGGVAGVTAHDRKTLHYKGSSIHRIIPSFMLQGGDFTCGDGTGGESIYGGTFEDEEFILRHTGEGLLSMANTGTPDSNGSQFFLTLGKTDWLNDRHVVFGRVLGGMEVVRKIEALGSESGDVTGEVRIFECGECAVPPG
;
A
#
# COMPACT_ATOMS: atom_id res chain seq x y z
N TRP A 1 -12.92 2.99 11.56
CA TRP A 1 -13.93 2.53 12.53
C TRP A 1 -13.41 2.70 13.95
N ILE A 2 -14.29 2.74 14.95
CA ILE A 2 -13.98 2.83 16.39
C ILE A 2 -14.80 1.74 17.09
N GLN A 3 -14.23 1.07 18.10
CA GLN A 3 -14.96 0.05 18.86
C GLN A 3 -15.20 0.46 20.31
N LYS A 4 -16.38 0.12 20.82
CA LYS A 4 -16.72 0.12 22.23
C LYS A 4 -16.99 -1.32 22.68
N ASP A 5 -17.30 -1.50 23.97
CA ASP A 5 -17.56 -2.81 24.57
C ASP A 5 -18.67 -3.59 23.86
N THR A 6 -19.71 -2.90 23.39
CA THR A 6 -20.92 -3.51 22.82
C THR A 6 -21.16 -3.17 21.36
N HIS A 7 -20.46 -2.16 20.81
CA HIS A 7 -20.72 -1.65 19.46
C HIS A 7 -19.43 -1.38 18.70
N MET A 8 -19.52 -1.47 17.37
CA MET A 8 -18.54 -0.98 16.40
C MET A 8 -19.16 0.21 15.66
N TYR A 9 -18.40 1.27 15.49
CA TYR A 9 -18.79 2.46 14.76
C TYR A 9 -17.91 2.58 13.52
N ALA A 10 -18.48 2.59 12.32
CA ALA A 10 -17.71 2.73 11.08
C ALA A 10 -18.26 3.90 10.25
N ASN A 11 -17.39 4.86 9.97
CA ASN A 11 -17.72 6.04 9.19
C ASN A 11 -17.16 5.84 7.79
N ILE A 12 -18.03 5.85 6.79
CA ILE A 12 -17.67 5.64 5.38
C ILE A 12 -17.94 6.94 4.63
N PRO A 13 -16.88 7.64 4.19
CA PRO A 13 -17.01 8.84 3.36
C PRO A 13 -17.87 8.61 2.12
N LEU A 14 -18.75 9.56 1.81
CA LEU A 14 -19.48 9.61 0.54
C LEU A 14 -18.89 10.66 -0.38
N GLU A 15 -18.95 10.39 -1.68
CA GLU A 15 -18.74 11.39 -2.72
C GLU A 15 -19.82 12.47 -2.66
N ARG A 16 -19.46 13.68 -3.12
CA ARG A 16 -20.39 14.82 -3.14
C ARG A 16 -21.57 14.53 -4.06
N GLY A 17 -22.77 14.89 -3.60
CA GLY A 17 -24.01 14.71 -4.36
C GLY A 17 -24.70 13.36 -4.18
N ILE A 18 -24.07 12.39 -3.48
CA ILE A 18 -24.73 11.14 -3.13
C ILE A 18 -25.79 11.39 -2.04
N SER A 19 -27.01 10.95 -2.32
CA SER A 19 -28.12 11.02 -1.38
C SER A 19 -28.35 9.68 -0.67
N ALA A 20 -28.99 9.71 0.50
CA ALA A 20 -29.33 8.50 1.27
C ALA A 20 -30.18 7.49 0.47
N LYS A 21 -30.95 7.95 -0.52
CA LYS A 21 -31.79 7.10 -1.36
C LYS A 21 -31.00 6.24 -2.36
N GLN A 22 -29.76 6.63 -2.66
CA GLN A 22 -28.88 5.91 -3.56
C GLN A 22 -28.04 4.86 -2.81
N LEU A 23 -28.10 4.83 -1.48
CA LEU A 23 -27.31 3.91 -0.68
C LEU A 23 -28.05 2.60 -0.46
N ARG A 24 -27.29 1.51 -0.60
CA ARG A 24 -27.67 0.15 -0.24
C ARG A 24 -26.76 -0.31 0.88
N VAL A 25 -27.31 -0.56 2.05
CA VAL A 25 -26.60 -1.18 3.17
C VAL A 25 -27.22 -2.54 3.42
N ASP A 26 -26.51 -3.58 3.00
CA ASP A 26 -26.89 -4.98 3.23
C ASP A 26 -26.05 -5.51 4.40
N LEU A 27 -26.72 -5.81 5.52
CA LEU A 27 -26.09 -6.32 6.73
C LEU A 27 -26.67 -7.68 7.09
N SER A 28 -25.81 -8.66 7.32
CA SER A 28 -26.14 -9.93 7.95
C SER A 28 -25.31 -10.10 9.22
N SER A 29 -25.60 -11.15 9.99
CA SER A 29 -24.80 -11.47 11.19
C SER A 29 -23.30 -11.66 10.92
N ARG A 30 -22.89 -11.86 9.66
CA ARG A 30 -21.51 -12.17 9.28
C ARG A 30 -21.00 -11.45 8.03
N ALA A 31 -21.76 -10.55 7.44
CA ALA A 31 -21.32 -9.83 6.24
C ALA A 31 -21.90 -8.42 6.21
N LEU A 32 -21.11 -7.50 5.68
CA LEU A 32 -21.47 -6.11 5.47
C LEU A 32 -21.21 -5.74 4.01
N ARG A 33 -22.18 -5.08 3.39
CA ARG A 33 -22.02 -4.44 2.10
C ARG A 33 -22.66 -3.05 2.14
N VAL A 34 -21.90 -2.04 1.76
CA VAL A 34 -22.33 -0.65 1.58
C VAL A 34 -22.02 -0.28 0.14
N ALA A 35 -23.04 0.02 -0.65
CA ALA A 35 -22.90 0.37 -2.07
C ALA A 35 -23.74 1.59 -2.43
N VAL A 36 -23.35 2.24 -3.52
CA VAL A 36 -24.11 3.32 -4.16
C VAL A 36 -24.71 2.77 -5.44
N ASP A 37 -26.03 2.91 -5.62
CA ASP A 37 -26.73 2.52 -6.84
C ASP A 37 -26.10 3.23 -8.06
N GLY A 38 -25.62 2.43 -9.02
CA GLY A 38 -24.94 2.91 -10.23
C GLY A 38 -23.41 2.89 -10.17
N ASN A 39 -22.80 2.72 -9.00
CA ASN A 39 -21.35 2.52 -8.90
C ASN A 39 -20.98 1.08 -9.26
N ALA A 40 -19.88 0.92 -10.00
CA ALA A 40 -19.37 -0.39 -10.40
C ALA A 40 -18.86 -1.22 -9.21
N GLN A 41 -18.38 -0.55 -8.16
CA GLN A 41 -17.86 -1.17 -6.95
C GLN A 41 -18.60 -0.67 -5.70
N PRO A 42 -18.81 -1.54 -4.70
CA PRO A 42 -19.32 -1.12 -3.39
C PRO A 42 -18.29 -0.25 -2.67
N LEU A 43 -18.77 0.62 -1.77
CA LEU A 43 -17.91 1.42 -0.89
C LEU A 43 -17.22 0.53 0.16
N VAL A 44 -17.94 -0.48 0.66
CA VAL A 44 -17.43 -1.50 1.58
C VAL A 44 -18.13 -2.81 1.25
N GLU A 45 -17.41 -3.92 1.17
CA GLU A 45 -18.01 -5.25 1.02
C GLU A 45 -17.09 -6.30 1.63
N GLY A 46 -17.64 -7.17 2.48
CA GLY A 46 -16.88 -8.31 3.01
C GLY A 46 -17.58 -9.06 4.12
N VAL A 47 -16.91 -10.13 4.56
CA VAL A 47 -17.29 -10.89 5.76
C VAL A 47 -16.88 -10.08 6.97
N LEU A 48 -17.73 -9.94 7.98
CA LEU A 48 -17.40 -9.25 9.23
C LEU A 48 -16.43 -10.09 10.05
N ALA A 49 -15.42 -9.45 10.66
CA ALA A 49 -14.40 -10.12 11.46
C ALA A 49 -14.99 -10.97 12.60
N ASN A 50 -16.15 -10.57 13.12
CA ASN A 50 -16.93 -11.38 14.03
C ASN A 50 -18.45 -11.19 13.82
N ARG A 51 -19.25 -11.83 14.66
CA ARG A 51 -20.72 -11.76 14.57
C ARG A 51 -21.28 -10.44 15.09
N VAL A 52 -22.25 -9.89 14.37
CA VAL A 52 -23.08 -8.76 14.83
C VAL A 52 -24.52 -9.21 15.05
N ASN A 53 -25.23 -8.51 15.93
CA ASN A 53 -26.68 -8.60 16.02
C ASN A 53 -27.30 -7.57 15.07
N THR A 54 -27.97 -8.05 14.02
CA THR A 54 -28.56 -7.17 12.99
C THR A 54 -29.67 -6.29 13.56
N ASP A 55 -30.46 -6.79 14.50
CA ASP A 55 -31.61 -6.06 15.05
C ASP A 55 -31.20 -4.88 15.93
N GLY A 56 -30.00 -4.94 16.51
CA GLY A 56 -29.39 -3.85 17.27
C GLY A 56 -28.41 -3.00 16.47
N SER A 57 -28.30 -3.23 15.17
CA SER A 57 -27.38 -2.50 14.29
C SER A 57 -28.15 -1.53 13.40
N PHE A 58 -27.58 -0.36 13.15
CA PHE A 58 -28.22 0.68 12.35
C PHE A 58 -27.19 1.46 11.54
N TRP A 59 -27.71 2.23 10.58
CA TRP A 59 -26.91 3.13 9.79
C TRP A 59 -27.66 4.43 9.55
N ILE A 60 -26.91 5.52 9.44
CA ILE A 60 -27.43 6.85 9.17
C ILE A 60 -26.49 7.58 8.21
N VAL A 61 -27.02 8.58 7.50
CA VAL A 61 -26.21 9.50 6.69
C VAL A 61 -26.12 10.81 7.45
N GLU A 62 -24.90 11.25 7.71
CA GLU A 62 -24.60 12.47 8.45
C GLU A 62 -23.75 13.41 7.59
N GLU A 63 -23.76 14.68 7.93
CA GLU A 63 -22.80 15.63 7.39
C GLU A 63 -21.43 15.35 7.99
N ASP A 64 -20.40 15.44 7.14
CA ASP A 64 -19.02 15.29 7.53
C ASP A 64 -18.43 16.68 7.76
N ASP A 65 -18.59 17.15 9.00
CA ASP A 65 -18.17 18.48 9.43
C ASP A 65 -16.66 18.70 9.28
N ASP A 66 -15.86 17.64 9.43
CA ASP A 66 -14.41 17.69 9.31
C ASP A 66 -13.96 17.94 7.86
N ARG A 67 -14.66 17.37 6.87
CA ARG A 67 -14.34 17.58 5.44
C ARG A 67 -14.96 18.86 4.86
N GLY A 68 -15.95 19.44 5.52
CA GLY A 68 -16.60 20.70 5.13
C GLY A 68 -17.30 20.68 3.77
N GLY A 69 -17.98 21.79 3.44
CA GLY A 69 -18.56 22.00 2.11
C GLY A 69 -19.69 21.03 1.73
N GLY A 70 -20.49 20.57 2.70
CA GLY A 70 -21.61 19.65 2.46
C GLY A 70 -21.19 18.22 2.14
N ALA A 71 -19.97 17.83 2.50
CA ALA A 71 -19.54 16.44 2.50
C ALA A 71 -20.45 15.60 3.42
N LYS A 72 -20.66 14.34 3.05
CA LYS A 72 -21.49 13.41 3.81
C LYS A 72 -20.74 12.11 4.06
N MET A 73 -21.19 11.36 5.06
CA MET A 73 -20.70 10.03 5.36
C MET A 73 -21.86 9.12 5.78
N VAL A 74 -21.67 7.82 5.60
CA VAL A 74 -22.52 6.79 6.22
C VAL A 74 -21.87 6.39 7.53
N THR A 75 -22.59 6.59 8.63
CA THR A 75 -22.21 6.09 9.95
C THR A 75 -22.93 4.78 10.19
N LEU A 76 -22.16 3.70 10.33
CA LEU A 76 -22.65 2.38 10.75
C LEU A 76 -22.45 2.23 12.26
N GLU A 77 -23.50 1.87 12.99
CA GLU A 77 -23.42 1.42 14.37
C GLU A 77 -23.81 -0.06 14.43
N LEU A 78 -22.82 -0.92 14.61
CA LEU A 78 -22.98 -2.37 14.59
C LEU A 78 -22.91 -2.95 16.00
N GLN A 79 -23.98 -3.56 16.47
CA GLN A 79 -24.01 -4.22 17.77
C GLN A 79 -23.23 -5.54 17.71
N LYS A 80 -22.22 -5.70 18.57
CA LYS A 80 -21.45 -6.94 18.70
C LYS A 80 -22.33 -8.05 19.28
N ALA A 81 -22.24 -9.25 18.72
CA ALA A 81 -22.92 -10.42 19.30
C ALA A 81 -22.27 -10.89 20.61
N GLY A 82 -20.94 -10.75 20.72
CA GLY A 82 -20.17 -10.98 21.95
C GLY A 82 -19.87 -9.66 22.67
N ALA A 83 -20.55 -9.38 23.79
CA ALA A 83 -20.21 -8.24 24.62
C ALA A 83 -18.78 -8.38 25.16
N LEU A 84 -17.99 -7.30 25.13
CA LEU A 84 -16.57 -7.21 25.53
C LEU A 84 -15.56 -7.86 24.57
N GLU A 85 -16.00 -8.44 23.44
CA GLU A 85 -15.07 -8.96 22.44
C GLU A 85 -14.33 -7.81 21.73
N LYS A 86 -13.00 -7.82 21.80
CA LYS A 86 -12.15 -6.87 21.08
C LYS A 86 -11.93 -7.36 19.66
N TRP A 87 -12.28 -6.53 18.68
CA TRP A 87 -12.11 -6.82 17.26
C TRP A 87 -10.79 -6.23 16.76
N GLY A 88 -10.02 -7.01 16.00
CA GLY A 88 -8.79 -6.53 15.35
C GLY A 88 -9.06 -5.73 14.07
N SER A 89 -10.19 -5.98 13.42
CA SER A 89 -10.66 -5.37 12.18
C SER A 89 -12.20 -5.38 12.16
N LEU A 90 -12.81 -4.58 11.30
CA LEU A 90 -14.24 -4.62 11.00
C LEU A 90 -14.59 -5.81 10.10
N LEU A 91 -13.81 -6.03 9.04
CA LEU A 91 -14.00 -7.16 8.11
C LEU A 91 -12.92 -8.24 8.31
N GLU A 92 -13.26 -9.49 8.02
CA GLU A 92 -12.27 -10.54 7.77
C GLU A 92 -11.44 -10.12 6.56
N ASN A 93 -10.12 -10.29 6.69
CA ASN A 93 -9.17 -9.89 5.64
C ASN A 93 -9.29 -8.39 5.28
N GLU A 94 -9.80 -7.54 6.19
CA GLU A 94 -9.78 -6.08 6.00
C GLU A 94 -8.34 -5.62 5.84
N GLY A 95 -8.04 -5.06 4.67
CA GLY A 95 -6.69 -4.68 4.32
C GLY A 95 -5.75 -5.85 4.00
N ASP A 96 -6.26 -7.06 3.73
CA ASP A 96 -5.44 -8.14 3.20
C ASP A 96 -5.00 -7.78 1.77
N PRO A 97 -3.69 -7.58 1.53
CA PRO A 97 -3.17 -7.27 0.20
C PRO A 97 -3.44 -8.38 -0.82
N LEU A 98 -3.77 -9.60 -0.36
CA LEU A 98 -4.10 -10.69 -1.28
C LEU A 98 -5.42 -10.46 -2.04
N GLN A 99 -6.33 -9.65 -1.50
CA GLN A 99 -7.60 -9.28 -2.11
C GLN A 99 -7.49 -8.05 -3.03
N ALA A 100 -6.36 -7.33 -2.99
CA ALA A 100 -6.18 -6.13 -3.79
C ALA A 100 -6.01 -6.47 -5.28
N SER A 101 -6.73 -5.75 -6.14
CA SER A 101 -6.62 -5.92 -7.58
C SER A 101 -5.28 -5.37 -8.09
N VAL A 102 -4.57 -6.21 -8.86
CA VAL A 102 -3.35 -5.79 -9.58
C VAL A 102 -3.77 -5.02 -10.84
N THR A 103 -3.46 -3.73 -10.90
CA THR A 103 -3.82 -2.88 -12.04
C THR A 103 -2.71 -2.75 -13.08
N SER A 104 -1.46 -2.89 -12.64
CA SER A 104 -0.26 -2.82 -13.47
C SER A 104 0.82 -3.71 -12.87
N ALA A 105 1.83 -4.07 -13.66
CA ALA A 105 2.95 -4.88 -13.21
C ALA A 105 4.28 -4.29 -13.67
N VAL A 106 5.29 -4.40 -12.83
CA VAL A 106 6.66 -3.99 -13.10
C VAL A 106 7.62 -5.13 -12.81
N PHE A 107 8.88 -5.01 -13.24
CA PHE A 107 9.89 -6.00 -12.95
C PHE A 107 11.21 -5.36 -12.50
N PHE A 108 11.97 -6.13 -11.72
CA PHE A 108 13.38 -5.90 -11.41
C PHE A 108 14.20 -7.12 -11.83
N ASP A 109 15.18 -6.91 -12.70
CA ASP A 109 16.29 -7.86 -12.85
C ASP A 109 17.34 -7.49 -11.81
N LEU A 110 17.58 -8.39 -10.87
CA LEU A 110 18.50 -8.14 -9.75
C LEU A 110 19.86 -8.76 -10.06
N ALA A 111 20.92 -8.05 -9.68
CA ALA A 111 22.29 -8.53 -9.79
C ALA A 111 23.01 -8.49 -8.43
N VAL A 112 23.86 -9.48 -8.19
CA VAL A 112 24.75 -9.57 -7.03
C VAL A 112 26.19 -9.55 -7.54
N ASN A 113 26.99 -8.59 -7.08
CA ASN A 113 28.37 -8.38 -7.51
C ASN A 113 28.52 -8.37 -9.04
N GLY A 114 27.60 -7.69 -9.73
CA GLY A 114 27.55 -7.56 -11.19
C GLY A 114 27.00 -8.78 -11.95
N SER A 115 26.67 -9.89 -11.28
CA SER A 115 26.06 -11.07 -11.90
C SER A 115 24.55 -11.08 -11.71
N ILE A 116 23.77 -11.19 -12.80
CA ILE A 116 22.30 -11.25 -12.74
C ILE A 116 21.89 -12.54 -12.01
N VAL A 117 21.07 -12.41 -10.96
CA VAL A 117 20.60 -13.53 -10.13
C VAL A 117 19.15 -13.92 -10.41
N GLY A 118 18.39 -13.06 -11.08
CA GLY A 118 17.05 -13.37 -11.57
C GLY A 118 16.13 -12.15 -11.64
N ARG A 119 14.90 -12.40 -12.10
CA ARG A 119 13.84 -11.39 -12.24
C ARG A 119 12.82 -11.53 -11.13
N VAL A 120 12.40 -10.41 -10.56
CA VAL A 120 11.23 -10.28 -9.68
C VAL A 120 10.16 -9.51 -10.44
N THR A 121 8.95 -10.07 -10.53
CA THR A 121 7.77 -9.39 -11.10
C THR A 121 6.88 -8.95 -9.97
N ILE A 122 6.43 -7.70 -10.00
CA ILE A 122 5.70 -7.04 -8.91
C ILE A 122 4.40 -6.47 -9.49
N GLY A 123 3.27 -6.86 -8.90
CA GLY A 123 1.95 -6.30 -9.19
C GLY A 123 1.68 -5.10 -8.30
N LEU A 124 1.07 -4.06 -8.87
CA LEU A 124 0.79 -2.79 -8.21
C LEU A 124 -0.72 -2.59 -8.02
N PHE A 125 -1.10 -2.05 -6.87
CA PHE A 125 -2.50 -1.90 -6.44
C PHE A 125 -3.05 -0.51 -6.77
N GLY A 126 -3.10 -0.14 -8.05
CA GLY A 126 -3.42 1.23 -8.48
C GLY A 126 -4.85 1.69 -8.19
N GLN A 127 -5.76 0.80 -7.82
CA GLN A 127 -7.09 1.20 -7.30
C GLN A 127 -7.03 1.66 -5.84
N VAL A 128 -6.10 1.13 -5.06
CA VAL A 128 -5.97 1.42 -3.63
C VAL A 128 -5.06 2.62 -3.42
N ALA A 129 -3.92 2.64 -4.12
CA ALA A 129 -2.88 3.64 -3.93
C ALA A 129 -2.41 4.22 -5.28
N PRO A 130 -3.26 4.94 -6.03
CA PRO A 130 -2.97 5.38 -7.39
C PRO A 130 -1.72 6.27 -7.51
N ARG A 131 -1.52 7.24 -6.62
CA ARG A 131 -0.33 8.11 -6.67
C ARG A 131 0.92 7.34 -6.30
N THR A 132 0.85 6.50 -5.28
CA THR A 132 1.99 5.68 -4.84
C THR A 132 2.42 4.72 -5.96
N VAL A 133 1.46 4.08 -6.60
CA VAL A 133 1.68 3.17 -7.74
C VAL A 133 2.26 3.91 -8.94
N GLU A 134 1.73 5.08 -9.30
CA GLU A 134 2.25 5.85 -10.44
C GLU A 134 3.67 6.34 -10.20
N ASN A 135 4.01 6.74 -8.97
CA ASN A 135 5.38 7.06 -8.58
C ASN A 135 6.31 5.88 -8.81
N PHE A 136 5.99 4.71 -8.25
CA PHE A 136 6.84 3.53 -8.37
C PHE A 136 6.97 3.04 -9.81
N ARG A 137 5.87 3.04 -10.58
CA ARG A 137 5.85 2.65 -12.00
C ARG A 137 6.75 3.54 -12.84
N CYS A 138 6.61 4.86 -12.71
CA CYS A 138 7.46 5.82 -13.43
C CYS A 138 8.94 5.68 -13.05
N LEU A 139 9.24 5.42 -11.78
CA LEU A 139 10.60 5.16 -11.32
C LEU A 139 11.15 3.82 -11.85
N CYS A 140 10.30 2.85 -12.16
CA CYS A 140 10.72 1.62 -12.86
C CYS A 140 11.00 1.87 -14.35
N THR A 141 10.24 2.74 -15.03
CA THR A 141 10.41 2.99 -16.47
C THR A 141 11.46 4.05 -16.80
N GLY A 142 11.73 4.97 -15.86
CA GLY A 142 12.60 6.11 -16.11
C GLY A 142 11.99 7.19 -17.00
N GLU A 143 10.68 7.17 -17.22
CA GLU A 143 10.00 8.08 -18.16
C GLU A 143 9.92 9.54 -17.67
N LYS A 144 10.15 9.77 -16.36
CA LYS A 144 10.12 11.10 -15.74
C LYS A 144 11.54 11.62 -15.50
N LYS A 145 11.68 12.95 -15.56
CA LYS A 145 12.91 13.66 -15.18
C LYS A 145 12.67 14.46 -13.91
N GLY A 146 13.65 14.44 -13.02
CA GLY A 146 13.63 15.13 -11.72
C GLY A 146 14.64 16.26 -11.67
N GLY A 147 14.75 16.87 -10.49
CA GLY A 147 15.62 18.02 -10.24
C GLY A 147 14.85 19.22 -9.67
N VAL A 148 15.50 19.93 -8.77
CA VAL A 148 14.96 21.10 -8.05
C VAL A 148 14.50 22.18 -9.03
N ALA A 149 13.41 22.87 -8.70
CA ALA A 149 12.96 24.05 -9.43
C ALA A 149 14.11 25.06 -9.59
N GLY A 150 14.43 25.44 -10.83
CA GLY A 150 15.55 26.33 -11.16
C GLY A 150 16.76 25.65 -11.82
N VAL A 151 16.78 24.32 -11.90
CA VAL A 151 17.77 23.54 -12.66
C VAL A 151 17.38 23.46 -14.14
N THR A 152 18.32 23.63 -15.07
CA THR A 152 18.03 23.62 -16.51
C THR A 152 17.56 22.23 -16.98
N ALA A 153 16.79 22.17 -18.07
CA ALA A 153 16.32 20.88 -18.62
C ALA A 153 17.46 19.93 -19.01
N HIS A 154 18.67 20.46 -19.26
CA HIS A 154 19.86 19.68 -19.56
C HIS A 154 20.46 19.00 -18.32
N ASP A 155 20.30 19.62 -17.16
CA ASP A 155 20.86 19.18 -15.88
C ASP A 155 19.90 18.29 -15.07
N ARG A 156 18.67 18.07 -15.57
CA ARG A 156 17.67 17.23 -14.90
C ARG A 156 18.06 15.75 -14.96
N LYS A 157 18.26 15.15 -13.78
CA LYS A 157 18.55 13.71 -13.63
C LYS A 157 17.31 12.89 -13.99
N THR A 158 17.52 11.77 -14.66
CA THR A 158 16.43 10.80 -14.93
C THR A 158 16.02 10.15 -13.62
N LEU A 159 14.71 10.11 -13.33
CA LEU A 159 14.18 9.47 -12.12
C LEU A 159 13.96 7.99 -12.42
N HIS A 160 14.91 7.14 -12.02
CA HIS A 160 14.96 5.75 -12.45
C HIS A 160 15.65 4.85 -11.41
N TYR A 161 15.03 3.70 -11.10
CA TYR A 161 15.60 2.70 -10.22
C TYR A 161 16.77 1.91 -10.82
N LYS A 162 16.92 1.89 -12.15
CA LYS A 162 18.02 1.20 -12.82
C LYS A 162 19.37 1.65 -12.27
N GLY A 163 20.16 0.70 -11.79
CA GLY A 163 21.48 0.89 -11.20
C GLY A 163 21.47 1.23 -9.70
N SER A 164 20.30 1.47 -9.09
CA SER A 164 20.20 1.72 -7.65
C SER A 164 20.41 0.44 -6.83
N SER A 165 20.89 0.61 -5.61
CA SER A 165 21.24 -0.49 -4.71
C SER A 165 20.05 -0.91 -3.84
N ILE A 166 19.99 -2.20 -3.52
CA ILE A 166 19.32 -2.68 -2.32
C ILE A 166 20.31 -2.47 -1.18
N HIS A 167 20.16 -1.35 -0.47
CA HIS A 167 21.17 -0.84 0.47
C HIS A 167 20.98 -1.35 1.89
N ARG A 168 19.83 -1.96 2.21
CA ARG A 168 19.56 -2.52 3.53
C ARG A 168 18.76 -3.81 3.44
N ILE A 169 19.23 -4.86 4.11
CA ILE A 169 18.55 -6.18 4.13
C ILE A 169 18.59 -6.73 5.55
N ILE A 170 17.40 -6.95 6.12
CA ILE A 170 17.25 -7.59 7.43
C ILE A 170 16.48 -8.91 7.22
N PRO A 171 17.14 -10.07 7.39
CA PRO A 171 16.51 -11.36 7.23
C PRO A 171 15.24 -11.51 8.09
N SER A 172 14.21 -12.19 7.54
CA SER A 172 12.87 -12.36 8.12
C SER A 172 12.11 -11.06 8.39
N PHE A 173 12.65 -9.90 7.99
CA PHE A 173 11.98 -8.62 8.10
C PHE A 173 11.71 -8.01 6.71
N MET A 174 12.73 -7.49 6.04
CA MET A 174 12.56 -6.82 4.74
C MET A 174 13.87 -6.62 3.96
N LEU A 175 13.75 -6.39 2.64
CA LEU A 175 14.78 -5.75 1.81
C LEU A 175 14.35 -4.33 1.47
N GLN A 176 15.24 -3.36 1.61
CA GLN A 176 14.98 -1.95 1.32
C GLN A 176 15.93 -1.43 0.24
N GLY A 177 15.36 -0.69 -0.70
CA GLY A 177 16.06 -0.12 -1.86
C GLY A 177 15.41 1.17 -2.33
N GLY A 178 15.75 1.60 -3.54
CA GLY A 178 15.10 2.74 -4.20
C GLY A 178 15.76 4.10 -3.97
N ASP A 179 16.87 4.16 -3.23
CA ASP A 179 17.72 5.34 -3.20
C ASP A 179 18.62 5.37 -4.45
N PHE A 180 18.16 6.07 -5.50
CA PHE A 180 18.93 6.27 -6.74
C PHE A 180 19.75 7.57 -6.73
N THR A 181 19.71 8.37 -5.66
CA THR A 181 20.46 9.63 -5.58
C THR A 181 21.78 9.46 -4.84
N CYS A 182 21.75 8.89 -3.63
CA CYS A 182 22.92 8.66 -2.78
C CYS A 182 23.34 7.19 -2.78
N GLY A 183 22.37 6.27 -2.89
CA GLY A 183 22.60 4.83 -2.92
C GLY A 183 22.88 4.19 -1.54
N ASP A 184 22.72 4.95 -0.46
CA ASP A 184 23.05 4.55 0.91
C ASP A 184 21.86 4.61 1.88
N GLY A 185 20.68 4.99 1.38
CA GLY A 185 19.44 5.10 2.15
C GLY A 185 19.19 6.51 2.71
N THR A 186 20.06 7.49 2.43
CA THR A 186 19.85 8.90 2.83
C THR A 186 19.15 9.73 1.76
N GLY A 187 19.02 9.20 0.55
CA GLY A 187 18.51 9.91 -0.61
C GLY A 187 17.17 9.40 -1.15
N GLY A 188 16.95 9.69 -2.42
CA GLY A 188 15.74 9.39 -3.16
C GLY A 188 14.84 10.61 -3.36
N GLU A 189 14.12 10.63 -4.48
CA GLU A 189 13.12 11.65 -4.80
C GLU A 189 11.91 11.00 -5.47
N SER A 190 10.71 11.52 -5.24
CA SER A 190 9.49 11.09 -5.95
C SER A 190 9.39 11.75 -7.34
N ILE A 191 8.49 11.24 -8.18
CA ILE A 191 8.17 11.87 -9.47
C ILE A 191 7.40 13.20 -9.34
N TYR A 192 6.93 13.51 -8.13
CA TYR A 192 6.18 14.72 -7.82
C TYR A 192 7.08 15.87 -7.35
N GLY A 193 8.38 15.61 -7.18
CA GLY A 193 9.35 16.53 -6.62
C GLY A 193 9.48 16.35 -5.11
N GLY A 194 10.69 16.10 -4.62
CA GLY A 194 10.91 15.81 -3.20
C GLY A 194 10.10 14.61 -2.70
N THR A 195 9.36 14.79 -1.60
CA THR A 195 8.45 13.79 -1.01
C THR A 195 6.98 14.07 -1.32
N PHE A 196 6.11 13.08 -1.10
CA PHE A 196 4.67 13.19 -1.23
C PHE A 196 3.94 12.56 -0.03
N GLU A 197 2.65 12.87 0.09
CA GLU A 197 1.79 12.48 1.20
C GLU A 197 1.60 10.96 1.30
N ASP A 198 1.28 10.47 2.50
CA ASP A 198 0.80 9.10 2.68
C ASP A 198 -0.58 8.96 2.01
N GLU A 199 -0.71 8.03 1.07
CA GLU A 199 -2.04 7.55 0.65
C GLU A 199 -2.66 6.68 1.76
N GLU A 200 -3.92 6.30 1.58
CA GLU A 200 -4.70 5.59 2.60
C GLU A 200 -4.03 4.29 3.07
N PHE A 201 -3.99 4.06 4.39
CA PHE A 201 -3.46 2.85 5.03
C PHE A 201 -4.47 1.68 5.00
N ILE A 202 -5.05 1.42 3.83
CA ILE A 202 -6.07 0.37 3.65
C ILE A 202 -5.43 -1.01 3.82
N LEU A 203 -4.28 -1.23 3.17
CA LEU A 203 -3.61 -2.52 3.12
C LEU A 203 -2.62 -2.71 4.28
N ARG A 204 -2.58 -3.93 4.81
CA ARG A 204 -1.84 -4.33 6.01
C ARG A 204 -0.64 -5.19 5.62
N HIS A 205 0.40 -5.16 6.44
CA HIS A 205 1.62 -5.94 6.22
C HIS A 205 1.46 -7.39 6.75
N THR A 206 0.61 -8.17 6.07
CA THR A 206 0.14 -9.49 6.53
C THR A 206 1.13 -10.63 6.30
N GLY A 207 2.14 -10.46 5.46
CA GLY A 207 3.08 -11.53 5.12
C GLY A 207 4.24 -11.07 4.23
N GLU A 208 4.96 -12.05 3.68
CA GLU A 208 6.09 -11.82 2.76
C GLU A 208 5.66 -11.37 1.37
N GLY A 209 6.59 -10.75 0.63
CA GLY A 209 6.41 -10.36 -0.76
C GLY A 209 5.52 -9.13 -0.94
N LEU A 210 5.19 -8.39 0.12
CA LEU A 210 4.45 -7.14 0.02
C LEU A 210 5.41 -5.99 -0.28
N LEU A 211 5.03 -5.12 -1.21
CA LEU A 211 5.75 -3.90 -1.56
C LEU A 211 5.13 -2.73 -0.80
N SER A 212 5.97 -1.96 -0.11
CA SER A 212 5.55 -0.85 0.74
C SER A 212 6.56 0.30 0.72
N MET A 213 6.08 1.52 0.94
CA MET A 213 6.92 2.72 0.90
C MET A 213 7.79 2.83 2.14
N ALA A 214 9.09 3.10 1.94
CA ALA A 214 9.92 3.61 3.02
C ALA A 214 9.75 5.14 3.10
N ASN A 215 9.77 5.66 4.33
CA ASN A 215 9.63 7.09 4.61
C ASN A 215 10.64 7.51 5.69
N THR A 216 10.74 8.80 6.00
CA THR A 216 11.76 9.32 6.94
C THR A 216 11.36 9.23 8.40
N GLY A 217 10.34 8.41 8.73
CA GLY A 217 9.80 8.27 10.09
C GLY A 217 8.87 9.40 10.51
N THR A 218 8.52 10.31 9.60
CA THR A 218 7.49 11.34 9.76
C THR A 218 6.36 11.10 8.76
N PRO A 219 5.09 11.42 9.10
CA PRO A 219 4.00 11.38 8.13
C PRO A 219 4.33 12.17 6.86
N ASP A 220 3.75 11.74 5.74
CA ASP A 220 3.79 12.46 4.45
C ASP A 220 5.21 12.67 3.88
N SER A 221 6.09 11.69 4.11
CA SER A 221 7.51 11.75 3.68
C SER A 221 7.88 10.67 2.67
N ASN A 222 6.94 10.24 1.83
CA ASN A 222 7.19 9.22 0.81
C ASN A 222 8.05 9.79 -0.32
N GLY A 223 9.14 9.11 -0.66
CA GLY A 223 10.03 9.51 -1.76
C GLY A 223 10.07 8.47 -2.87
N SER A 224 11.22 7.82 -3.01
CA SER A 224 11.42 6.68 -3.92
C SER A 224 11.88 5.42 -3.22
N GLN A 225 12.26 5.50 -1.96
CA GLN A 225 12.65 4.31 -1.22
C GLN A 225 11.45 3.41 -0.96
N PHE A 226 11.66 2.11 -1.06
CA PHE A 226 10.66 1.08 -0.87
C PHE A 226 11.27 -0.08 -0.10
N PHE A 227 10.41 -0.94 0.43
CA PHE A 227 10.83 -2.24 0.92
C PHE A 227 9.90 -3.37 0.47
N LEU A 228 10.48 -4.57 0.35
CA LEU A 228 9.77 -5.83 0.18
C LEU A 228 9.81 -6.60 1.50
N THR A 229 8.64 -7.02 1.99
CA THR A 229 8.55 -7.79 3.23
C THR A 229 9.08 -9.21 3.04
N LEU A 230 9.76 -9.74 4.06
CA LEU A 230 10.28 -11.12 4.12
C LEU A 230 9.52 -12.00 5.13
N GLY A 231 8.52 -11.42 5.77
CA GLY A 231 7.65 -12.02 6.76
C GLY A 231 6.51 -11.05 7.12
N LYS A 232 5.68 -11.42 8.09
CA LYS A 232 4.62 -10.54 8.60
C LYS A 232 5.23 -9.39 9.42
N THR A 233 4.84 -8.15 9.12
CA THR A 233 5.39 -6.94 9.77
C THR A 233 4.28 -5.97 10.19
N ASP A 234 3.32 -6.45 10.97
CA ASP A 234 2.10 -5.69 11.33
C ASP A 234 2.35 -4.43 12.16
N TRP A 235 3.49 -4.30 12.82
CA TRP A 235 3.91 -3.06 13.50
C TRP A 235 4.20 -1.89 12.55
N LEU A 236 4.29 -2.14 11.24
CA LEU A 236 4.43 -1.11 10.20
C LEU A 236 3.09 -0.59 9.66
N ASN A 237 1.98 -1.20 10.07
CA ASN A 237 0.64 -0.75 9.69
C ASN A 237 0.42 0.70 10.14
N ASP A 238 -0.35 1.44 9.35
CA ASP A 238 -0.68 2.86 9.59
C ASP A 238 0.54 3.81 9.62
N ARG A 239 1.70 3.31 9.14
CA ARG A 239 2.97 4.07 9.06
C ARG A 239 3.64 3.99 7.70
N HIS A 240 3.38 2.90 6.96
CA HIS A 240 3.93 2.66 5.64
C HIS A 240 2.82 2.22 4.70
N VAL A 241 2.75 2.84 3.52
CA VAL A 241 1.72 2.54 2.53
C VAL A 241 2.09 1.26 1.78
N VAL A 242 1.29 0.20 1.92
CA VAL A 242 1.40 -1.02 1.10
C VAL A 242 0.71 -0.76 -0.24
N PHE A 243 1.44 -0.95 -1.34
CA PHE A 243 0.95 -0.59 -2.68
C PHE A 243 1.24 -1.63 -3.77
N GLY A 244 1.80 -2.79 -3.41
CA GLY A 244 1.99 -3.88 -4.35
C GLY A 244 2.35 -5.21 -3.69
N ARG A 245 2.54 -6.24 -4.52
CA ARG A 245 3.04 -7.55 -4.10
C ARG A 245 3.87 -8.22 -5.20
N VAL A 246 4.80 -9.08 -4.81
CA VAL A 246 5.53 -9.94 -5.74
C VAL A 246 4.56 -10.95 -6.34
N LEU A 247 4.56 -11.05 -7.67
CA LEU A 247 3.80 -12.02 -8.45
C LEU A 247 4.66 -13.23 -8.87
N GLY A 248 5.98 -13.03 -8.98
CA GLY A 248 6.93 -14.08 -9.31
C GLY A 248 8.37 -13.65 -9.01
N GLY A 249 9.26 -14.61 -8.79
CA GLY A 249 10.65 -14.34 -8.43
C GLY A 249 10.90 -14.22 -6.92
N MET A 250 9.99 -14.71 -6.06
CA MET A 250 10.23 -14.73 -4.61
C MET A 250 11.47 -15.55 -4.24
N GLU A 251 11.83 -16.57 -5.01
CA GLU A 251 13.07 -17.32 -4.86
C GLU A 251 14.32 -16.45 -5.09
N VAL A 252 14.23 -15.42 -5.93
CA VAL A 252 15.31 -14.43 -6.12
C VAL A 252 15.39 -13.52 -4.89
N VAL A 253 14.23 -13.06 -4.39
CA VAL A 253 14.15 -12.25 -3.15
C VAL A 253 14.76 -13.01 -1.96
N ARG A 254 14.42 -14.29 -1.79
CA ARG A 254 14.97 -15.17 -0.74
C ARG A 254 16.47 -15.43 -0.89
N LYS A 255 17.00 -15.52 -2.11
CA LYS A 255 18.46 -15.62 -2.32
C LYS A 255 19.18 -14.34 -1.90
N ILE A 256 18.59 -13.19 -2.16
CA ILE A 256 19.17 -11.89 -1.80
C ILE A 256 19.05 -11.63 -0.30
N GLU A 257 17.97 -12.07 0.35
CA GLU A 257 17.80 -12.02 1.80
C GLU A 257 19.01 -12.59 2.56
N ALA A 258 19.59 -13.69 2.06
CA ALA A 258 20.75 -14.34 2.67
C ALA A 258 22.03 -13.48 2.68
N LEU A 259 22.03 -12.34 1.98
CA LEU A 259 23.14 -11.38 1.97
C LEU A 259 23.00 -10.31 3.07
N GLY A 260 21.88 -10.26 3.77
CA GLY A 260 21.64 -9.29 4.85
C GLY A 260 22.21 -9.67 6.20
N SER A 261 21.99 -8.79 7.17
CA SER A 261 22.37 -8.96 8.57
C SER A 261 21.29 -8.42 9.51
N GLU A 262 21.41 -8.68 10.81
CA GLU A 262 20.50 -8.11 11.81
C GLU A 262 20.59 -6.56 11.89
N SER A 263 21.76 -5.97 11.62
CA SER A 263 21.95 -4.52 11.53
C SER A 263 21.36 -3.91 10.25
N GLY A 264 21.10 -4.75 9.24
CA GLY A 264 20.65 -4.34 7.92
C GLY A 264 21.76 -4.17 6.90
N ASP A 265 23.02 -4.35 7.29
CA ASP A 265 24.16 -4.28 6.38
C ASP A 265 24.09 -5.38 5.31
N VAL A 266 24.50 -5.05 4.10
CA VAL A 266 24.45 -5.97 2.94
C VAL A 266 25.84 -6.48 2.61
N THR A 267 25.98 -7.80 2.54
CA THR A 267 27.22 -8.47 2.12
C THR A 267 27.32 -8.46 0.60
N GLY A 268 28.31 -7.73 0.09
CA GLY A 268 28.49 -7.53 -1.34
C GLY A 268 27.53 -6.47 -1.89
N GLU A 269 27.50 -6.37 -3.21
CA GLU A 269 26.69 -5.37 -3.89
C GLU A 269 25.44 -6.00 -4.51
N VAL A 270 24.26 -5.52 -4.11
CA VAL A 270 22.97 -5.92 -4.68
C VAL A 270 22.38 -4.72 -5.42
N ARG A 271 22.13 -4.85 -6.72
CA ARG A 271 21.61 -3.76 -7.55
C ARG A 271 20.41 -4.19 -8.39
N ILE A 272 19.56 -3.21 -8.68
CA ILE A 272 18.55 -3.29 -9.75
C ILE A 272 19.28 -3.10 -11.07
N PHE A 273 19.58 -4.19 -11.76
CA PHE A 273 20.34 -4.19 -13.01
C PHE A 273 19.51 -3.61 -14.17
N GLU A 274 18.26 -4.07 -14.29
CA GLU A 274 17.26 -3.53 -15.22
C GLU A 274 15.91 -3.48 -14.51
N CYS A 275 15.08 -2.53 -14.91
CA CYS A 275 13.71 -2.41 -14.44
C CYS A 275 12.80 -1.82 -15.51
N GLY A 276 11.50 -2.01 -15.34
CA GLY A 276 10.50 -1.46 -16.26
C GLY A 276 9.09 -1.96 -15.96
N GLU A 277 8.16 -1.50 -16.78
CA GLU A 277 6.78 -1.97 -16.80
C GLU A 277 6.66 -3.24 -17.64
N CYS A 278 5.74 -4.14 -17.27
CA CYS A 278 5.48 -5.37 -18.00
C CYS A 278 3.99 -5.73 -17.96
N ALA A 279 3.58 -6.68 -18.81
CA ALA A 279 2.21 -7.16 -18.81
C ALA A 279 1.87 -7.81 -17.46
N VAL A 280 0.66 -7.55 -16.95
CA VAL A 280 0.12 -8.25 -15.78
C VAL A 280 -0.01 -9.74 -16.15
N PRO A 281 0.66 -10.65 -15.43
CA PRO A 281 0.51 -12.08 -15.67
C PRO A 281 -0.96 -12.52 -15.53
N PRO A 282 -1.45 -13.45 -16.36
CA PRO A 282 -2.77 -14.05 -16.14
C PRO A 282 -2.79 -14.72 -14.76
N GLY A 283 -3.80 -14.36 -13.96
CA GLY A 283 -3.99 -14.85 -12.58
C GLY A 283 -4.53 -16.28 -12.50
#